data_AF-A0A1G4YT57-F1
#
_entry.id   AF-A0A1G4YT57-F1
#
_cell.length_a   1.000
_cell.length_b   1.000
_cell.length_c   1.000
_cell.angle_alpha   90.00
_cell.angle_beta   90.00
_cell.angle_gamma   90.00
#
_symmetry.space_group_name_H-M   'P 1'
#
loop_
_entity.id
_entity.type
_entity.pdbx_description
1 polymer ?
#
loop_
_entity_poly.entity_id
_entity_poly.type
_entity_poly.pdbx_seq_one_letter_code
_entity_poly.pdbx_strand_id
1 'polypeptide(L)'
;MSSKLPLDMLIDLAQNQTDDAARRLGALQSAHLSAQQKLDLLLQYRQDYHDQLDALMRGGLPSSQWRNYRNFLGTLDGAIEQQRAIATQTENRLDRGRTDWQQEKRRLNSFDTLAERVRLQALMVEAKREQRDSDERAARKFFDRASHPTL
;
A
#
# COMPACT_ATOMS: atom_id res chain seq x y z
N MET A 1 31.13 -12.28 -10.76
CA MET A 1 30.03 -12.91 -11.53
C MET A 1 28.71 -12.39 -10.97
N SER A 2 28.19 -11.28 -11.51
CA SER A 2 26.92 -10.72 -11.05
C SER A 2 25.79 -11.50 -11.71
N SER A 3 25.14 -12.38 -10.95
CA SER A 3 23.94 -13.09 -11.38
C SER A 3 22.86 -12.05 -11.73
N LYS A 4 22.64 -11.82 -13.03
CA LYS A 4 21.51 -11.01 -13.51
C LYS A 4 20.28 -11.90 -13.41
N LEU A 5 19.50 -11.73 -12.34
CA LEU A 5 18.17 -12.34 -12.25
C LEU A 5 17.34 -11.96 -13.50
N PRO A 6 16.64 -12.91 -14.13
CA PRO A 6 15.72 -12.64 -15.23
C PRO A 6 14.68 -11.59 -14.81
N LEU A 7 14.30 -10.74 -15.75
CA LEU A 7 13.39 -9.62 -15.50
C LEU A 7 12.03 -10.09 -14.95
N ASP A 8 11.53 -11.22 -15.43
CA ASP A 8 10.28 -11.83 -14.95
C ASP A 8 10.35 -12.17 -13.46
N MET A 9 11.47 -12.73 -12.98
CA MET A 9 11.66 -13.01 -11.56
C MET A 9 11.70 -11.72 -10.71
N LEU A 10 12.23 -10.62 -11.26
CA LEU A 10 12.26 -9.33 -10.57
C LEU A 10 10.86 -8.71 -10.48
N ILE A 11 10.03 -8.90 -11.51
CA ILE A 11 8.62 -8.49 -11.51
C ILE A 11 7.85 -9.28 -10.47
N ASP A 12 7.96 -10.61 -10.48
CA ASP A 12 7.29 -11.48 -9.51
C ASP A 12 7.69 -11.11 -8.07
N LEU A 13 8.97 -10.85 -7.82
CA LEU A 13 9.46 -10.41 -6.52
C LEU A 13 8.86 -9.05 -6.12
N ALA A 14 8.83 -8.07 -7.03
CA ALA A 14 8.28 -6.75 -6.76
C ALA A 14 6.76 -6.78 -6.56
N GLN A 15 6.05 -7.67 -7.27
CA GLN A 15 4.62 -7.91 -7.09
C GLN A 15 4.35 -8.46 -5.70
N ASN A 16 5.06 -9.52 -5.30
CA ASN A 16 4.95 -10.09 -3.95
C ASN A 16 5.26 -9.05 -2.85
N GLN A 17 6.30 -8.23 -3.04
CA GLN A 17 6.65 -7.15 -2.10
C GLN A 17 5.55 -6.09 -2.00
N THR A 18 4.95 -5.71 -3.13
CA THR A 18 3.83 -4.76 -3.18
C THR A 18 2.59 -5.31 -2.47
N ASP A 19 2.27 -6.59 -2.68
CA ASP A 19 1.12 -7.25 -2.05
C ASP A 19 1.34 -7.41 -0.55
N ASP A 20 2.56 -7.74 -0.12
CA ASP A 20 2.93 -7.76 1.30
C ASP A 20 2.83 -6.39 1.96
N ALA A 21 3.27 -5.34 1.27
CA ALA A 21 3.16 -3.97 1.76
C ALA A 21 1.68 -3.55 1.85
N ALA A 22 0.84 -3.94 0.90
CA ALA A 22 -0.60 -3.68 0.92
C ALA A 22 -1.30 -4.38 2.10
N ARG A 23 -0.96 -5.65 2.35
CA ARG A 23 -1.48 -6.40 3.52
C ARG A 23 -1.08 -5.74 4.84
N ARG A 24 0.18 -5.34 4.96
CA ARG A 24 0.69 -4.60 6.13
C ARG A 24 -0.02 -3.26 6.32
N LEU A 25 -0.22 -2.51 5.24
CA LEU A 25 -0.95 -1.25 5.24
C LEU A 25 -2.40 -1.44 5.73
N GLY A 26 -3.08 -2.49 5.28
CA GLY A 26 -4.43 -2.82 5.77
C GLY A 26 -4.46 -3.09 7.28
N ALA A 27 -3.48 -3.83 7.81
CA ALA A 27 -3.38 -4.05 9.25
C ALA A 27 -3.14 -2.75 10.05
N LEU A 28 -2.28 -1.86 9.53
CA LEU A 28 -2.02 -0.55 10.12
C LEU A 28 -3.27 0.34 10.13
N GLN A 29 -4.06 0.31 9.05
CA GLN A 29 -5.30 1.07 8.95
C GLN A 29 -6.33 0.58 9.98
N SER A 30 -6.50 -0.74 10.11
CA SER A 30 -7.38 -1.33 11.13
C SER A 30 -6.94 -0.98 12.55
N ALA A 31 -5.63 -1.01 12.83
CA ALA A 31 -5.09 -0.63 14.12
C ALA A 31 -5.34 0.85 14.45
N HIS A 32 -5.17 1.75 13.47
CA HIS A 32 -5.45 3.18 13.64
C HIS A 32 -6.95 3.43 13.88
N LEU A 33 -7.83 2.80 13.10
CA LEU A 33 -9.28 2.92 13.28
C LEU A 33 -9.72 2.44 14.67
N SER A 34 -9.20 1.29 15.11
CA SER A 34 -9.50 0.78 16.46
C SER A 34 -9.01 1.72 17.56
N ALA A 35 -7.85 2.35 17.38
CA ALA A 35 -7.33 3.33 18.33
C ALA A 35 -8.21 4.59 18.41
N GLN A 36 -8.70 5.08 17.27
CA GLN A 36 -9.62 6.22 17.21
C GLN A 36 -10.96 5.89 17.87
N GLN A 37 -11.57 4.74 17.53
CA GLN A 37 -12.84 4.32 18.14
C GLN A 37 -12.77 4.20 19.66
N LYS A 38 -11.65 3.69 20.20
CA LYS A 38 -11.43 3.64 21.66
C LYS A 38 -11.28 5.04 22.26
N LEU A 39 -10.62 5.96 21.57
CA LEU A 39 -10.48 7.34 22.02
C LEU A 39 -11.85 8.02 22.07
N ASP A 40 -12.65 7.88 21.01
CA ASP A 40 -14.00 8.45 20.93
C ASP A 40 -14.89 7.91 22.07
N LEU A 41 -14.82 6.61 22.33
CA LEU A 41 -15.56 6.00 23.45
C LEU A 41 -15.16 6.59 24.80
N LEU A 42 -13.86 6.79 25.05
CA LEU A 42 -13.40 7.39 26.31
C LEU A 42 -13.82 8.86 26.45
N LEU A 43 -13.80 9.62 25.34
CA LEU A 43 -14.24 11.01 25.32
C LEU A 43 -15.75 11.13 25.55
N GLN A 44 -16.54 10.27 24.90
CA GLN A 44 -17.98 10.20 25.13
C GLN A 44 -18.28 9.84 26.58
N TYR A 45 -17.62 8.80 27.10
CA TYR A 45 -17.80 8.37 28.47
C TYR A 45 -17.43 9.46 29.49
N ARG A 46 -16.40 10.27 29.21
CA ARG A 46 -16.05 11.45 30.01
C ARG A 46 -17.16 12.49 30.01
N GLN A 47 -17.76 12.77 28.85
CA GLN A 47 -18.86 13.73 28.73
C GLN A 47 -20.08 13.24 29.52
N ASP A 48 -20.49 11.98 29.32
CA ASP A 48 -21.61 11.37 30.05
C ASP A 48 -21.38 11.44 31.56
N TYR A 49 -20.14 11.23 32.01
CA TYR A 49 -19.75 11.31 33.41
C TYR A 49 -19.82 12.74 33.96
N HIS A 50 -19.49 13.76 33.16
CA HIS A 50 -19.71 15.17 33.52
C HIS A 50 -21.19 15.50 33.65
N ASP A 51 -22.01 15.09 32.68
CA ASP A 51 -23.45 15.37 32.70
C ASP A 51 -24.13 14.72 33.91
N GLN A 52 -23.70 13.51 34.28
CA GLN A 52 -24.18 12.83 35.49
C GLN A 52 -23.83 13.62 36.77
N LEU A 53 -22.62 14.18 36.86
CA LEU A 53 -22.23 15.00 38.00
C LEU A 53 -23.07 16.27 38.10
N ASP A 54 -23.28 16.97 36.99
CA ASP A 54 -24.06 18.20 36.95
C ASP A 54 -25.50 17.98 37.40
N ALA A 55 -26.08 16.81 37.08
CA ALA A 55 -27.38 16.41 37.59
C ALA A 55 -27.37 16.16 39.10
N LEU A 56 -26.35 15.46 39.61
CA LEU A 56 -26.25 15.14 41.04
C LEU A 56 -25.93 16.38 41.90
N MET A 57 -25.16 17.35 41.39
CA MET A 57 -24.87 18.59 42.09
C MET A 57 -26.13 19.43 42.35
N ARG A 58 -27.09 19.43 41.42
CA ARG A 58 -28.39 20.12 41.61
C ARG A 58 -29.22 19.51 42.74
N GLY A 59 -28.96 18.25 43.10
CA GLY A 59 -29.63 17.53 44.18
C GLY A 59 -28.94 17.60 45.55
N GLY A 60 -27.77 18.21 45.65
CA GLY A 60 -26.95 18.26 46.87
C GLY A 60 -26.10 16.99 47.05
N LEU A 61 -24.79 17.08 46.74
CA LEU A 61 -23.89 15.92 46.70
C LEU A 61 -23.13 15.71 48.03
N PRO A 62 -23.08 14.49 48.59
CA PRO A 62 -22.21 14.15 49.72
C PRO A 62 -20.72 14.30 49.35
N SER A 63 -19.90 14.79 50.29
CA SER A 63 -18.46 15.05 50.09
C SER A 63 -17.62 13.79 49.74
N SER A 64 -18.07 12.61 50.15
CA SER A 64 -17.46 11.32 49.77
C SER A 64 -17.67 10.99 48.29
N GLN A 65 -18.88 11.21 47.76
CA GLN A 65 -19.18 11.00 46.35
C GLN A 65 -18.41 11.98 45.46
N TRP A 66 -18.25 13.23 45.91
CA TRP A 66 -17.41 14.23 45.23
C TRP A 66 -15.94 13.78 45.08
N ARG A 67 -15.35 13.22 46.14
CA ARG A 67 -13.97 12.72 46.09
C ARG A 67 -13.82 11.54 45.13
N ASN A 68 -14.75 10.58 45.18
CA ASN A 68 -14.74 9.43 44.29
C ASN A 68 -14.82 9.87 42.82
N TYR A 69 -15.71 10.82 42.53
CA TYR A 69 -15.84 11.43 41.22
C TYR A 69 -14.51 12.00 40.70
N ARG A 70 -13.87 12.86 41.49
CA ARG A 70 -12.61 13.51 41.09
C ARG A 70 -11.48 12.51 40.86
N ASN A 71 -11.40 11.46 41.66
CA ASN A 71 -10.40 10.41 41.51
C ASN A 71 -10.61 9.60 40.21
N PHE A 72 -11.87 9.27 39.92
CA PHE A 72 -12.20 8.55 38.69
C PHE A 72 -11.94 9.40 37.45
N LEU A 73 -12.33 10.68 37.48
CA LEU A 73 -12.06 11.62 36.39
C LEU A 73 -10.57 11.75 36.12
N GLY A 74 -9.72 11.81 37.16
CA GLY A 74 -8.27 11.81 37.00
C GLY A 74 -7.73 10.53 36.34
N THR A 75 -8.28 9.37 36.68
CA THR A 75 -7.95 8.10 36.02
C THR A 75 -8.38 8.09 34.56
N LEU A 76 -9.59 8.59 34.28
CA LEU A 76 -10.15 8.65 32.93
C LEU A 76 -9.38 9.61 32.03
N ASP A 77 -9.03 10.80 32.53
CA ASP A 77 -8.18 11.77 31.83
C ASP A 77 -6.81 11.16 31.51
N GLY A 78 -6.20 10.44 32.46
CA GLY A 78 -4.96 9.71 32.23
C GLY A 78 -5.08 8.65 31.12
N ALA A 79 -6.17 7.89 31.10
CA ALA A 79 -6.44 6.90 30.05
C ALA A 79 -6.68 7.55 28.68
N ILE A 80 -7.36 8.70 28.62
CA ILE A 80 -7.58 9.47 27.40
C ILE A 80 -6.24 9.96 26.84
N GLU A 81 -5.36 10.51 27.66
CA GLU A 81 -4.04 10.97 27.21
C GLU A 81 -3.19 9.81 26.67
N GLN A 82 -3.21 8.65 27.33
CA GLN A 82 -2.56 7.45 26.82
C GLN A 82 -3.15 7.02 25.47
N GLN A 83 -4.48 7.02 25.33
CA GLN A 83 -5.14 6.62 24.10
C GLN A 83 -4.91 7.61 22.95
N ARG A 84 -4.81 8.92 23.24
CA ARG A 84 -4.38 9.95 22.28
C ARG A 84 -2.97 9.66 21.76
N ALA A 85 -2.03 9.36 22.65
CA ALA A 85 -0.67 9.00 22.25
C ALA A 85 -0.65 7.74 21.35
N ILE A 86 -1.47 6.74 21.64
CA ILE A 86 -1.62 5.54 20.79
C ILE A 86 -2.23 5.91 19.43
N ALA A 87 -3.27 6.75 19.38
CA ALA A 87 -3.89 7.21 18.14
C ALA A 87 -2.86 7.92 17.25
N THR A 88 -2.08 8.85 17.80
CA THR A 88 -0.99 9.53 17.08
C THR A 88 0.12 8.56 16.65
N GLN A 89 0.48 7.58 17.48
CA GLN A 89 1.50 6.59 17.10
C GLN A 89 1.01 5.72 15.93
N THR A 90 -0.25 5.27 15.96
CA THR A 90 -0.83 4.45 14.89
C THR A 90 -1.00 5.23 13.59
N GLU A 91 -1.34 6.53 13.67
CA GLU A 91 -1.37 7.43 12.52
C GLU A 91 0.00 7.55 11.84
N ASN A 92 1.05 7.84 12.63
CA ASN A 92 2.42 7.91 12.12
C ASN A 92 2.87 6.59 11.47
N ARG A 93 2.47 5.44 12.03
CA ARG A 93 2.76 4.13 11.44
C ARG A 93 1.99 3.92 10.14
N LEU A 94 0.73 4.33 10.09
CA LEU A 94 -0.11 4.27 8.89
C LEU A 94 0.50 5.09 7.75
N ASP A 95 0.97 6.30 8.02
CA ASP A 95 1.61 7.17 7.01
C ASP A 95 2.92 6.60 6.48
N ARG A 96 3.74 6.00 7.36
CA ARG A 96 4.92 5.25 6.93
C ARG A 96 4.55 4.06 6.06
N GLY A 97 3.56 3.26 6.48
CA GLY A 97 3.06 2.14 5.69
C GLY A 97 2.52 2.55 4.31
N ARG A 98 1.87 3.73 4.20
CA ARG A 98 1.45 4.29 2.91
C ARG A 98 2.63 4.62 2.03
N THR A 99 3.67 5.23 2.62
CA THR A 99 4.90 5.58 1.91
C THR A 99 5.62 4.33 1.41
N ASP A 100 5.77 3.31 2.26
CA ASP A 100 6.41 2.05 1.91
C ASP A 100 5.67 1.34 0.76
N TRP A 101 4.34 1.22 0.85
CA TRP A 101 3.53 0.65 -0.22
C TRP A 101 3.67 1.41 -1.55
N GLN A 102 3.68 2.74 -1.50
CA GLN A 102 3.89 3.55 -2.71
C GLN A 102 5.27 3.32 -3.32
N GLN A 103 6.32 3.13 -2.51
CA GLN A 103 7.66 2.84 -3.02
C GLN A 103 7.73 1.49 -3.72
N GLU A 104 7.17 0.44 -3.12
CA GLU A 104 7.12 -0.88 -3.75
C GLU A 104 6.29 -0.86 -5.04
N LYS A 105 5.16 -0.15 -5.03
CA LYS A 105 4.33 -0.01 -6.23
C LYS A 105 5.06 0.73 -7.37
N ARG A 106 5.83 1.79 -7.05
CA ARG A 106 6.67 2.48 -8.05
C ARG A 106 7.76 1.57 -8.61
N ARG A 107 8.35 0.73 -7.76
CA ARG A 107 9.38 -0.23 -8.17
C ARG A 107 8.82 -1.27 -9.14
N LEU A 108 7.65 -1.85 -8.83
CA LEU A 108 6.93 -2.76 -9.72
C LEU A 108 6.65 -2.11 -11.08
N ASN A 109 6.04 -0.92 -11.09
CA ASN A 109 5.74 -0.20 -12.34
C ASN A 109 7.01 0.08 -13.19
N SER A 110 8.15 0.28 -12.53
CA SER A 110 9.43 0.50 -13.21
C SER A 110 9.91 -0.78 -13.92
N PHE A 111 9.73 -1.95 -13.30
CA PHE A 111 10.04 -3.23 -13.93
C PHE A 111 9.08 -3.55 -15.08
N ASP A 112 7.78 -3.30 -14.92
CA ASP A 112 6.79 -3.47 -16.00
C ASP A 112 7.14 -2.62 -17.22
N THR A 113 7.54 -1.36 -16.98
CA THR A 113 7.98 -0.44 -18.05
C THR A 113 9.23 -0.97 -18.76
N LEU A 114 10.19 -1.52 -18.01
CA LEU A 114 11.39 -2.11 -18.58
C LEU A 114 11.06 -3.37 -19.40
N ALA A 115 10.14 -4.21 -18.92
CA ALA A 115 9.74 -5.44 -19.59
C ALA A 115 9.05 -5.14 -20.92
N GLU A 116 8.15 -4.17 -20.95
CA GLU A 116 7.51 -3.75 -22.19
C GLU A 116 8.54 -3.23 -23.20
N ARG A 117 9.53 -2.46 -22.76
CA ARG A 117 10.61 -2.00 -23.65
C ARG A 117 11.41 -3.16 -24.22
N VAL A 118 11.76 -4.15 -23.41
CA VAL A 118 12.50 -5.34 -23.86
C VAL A 118 11.66 -6.15 -24.85
N ARG A 119 10.36 -6.32 -24.59
CA ARG A 119 9.42 -7.00 -25.49
C ARG A 119 9.33 -6.31 -26.85
N LEU A 120 9.17 -4.98 -26.86
CA LEU A 120 9.12 -4.19 -28.10
C LEU A 120 10.42 -4.30 -28.90
N GLN A 121 11.58 -4.26 -28.23
CA GLN A 121 12.87 -4.45 -28.89
C GLN A 121 13.00 -5.84 -29.53
N ALA A 122 12.56 -6.89 -28.82
CA ALA A 122 12.57 -8.25 -29.36
C ALA A 122 11.67 -8.38 -30.61
N LEU A 123 10.47 -7.80 -30.58
CA LEU A 123 9.56 -7.77 -31.74
C LEU A 123 10.17 -7.05 -32.94
N MET A 124 10.87 -5.93 -32.73
CA MET A 124 11.54 -5.20 -33.81
C MET A 124 12.69 -6.01 -34.43
N VAL A 125 13.46 -6.72 -33.61
CA VAL A 125 14.54 -7.59 -34.08
C VAL A 125 13.98 -8.75 -34.89
N GLU A 126 12.90 -9.37 -34.43
CA GLU A 126 12.26 -10.49 -35.11
C GLU A 126 11.64 -10.06 -36.44
N ALA A 127 10.88 -8.96 -36.46
CA ALA A 127 10.32 -8.39 -37.69
C ALA A 127 11.41 -8.09 -38.75
N LYS A 128 12.57 -7.59 -38.32
CA LYS A 128 13.71 -7.34 -39.22
C LYS A 128 14.30 -8.65 -39.78
N ARG A 129 14.34 -9.72 -38.99
CA ARG A 129 14.78 -11.05 -39.45
C ARG A 129 13.79 -11.64 -40.45
N GLU A 130 12.50 -11.62 -40.12
CA GLU A 130 11.43 -12.09 -41.01
C GLU A 130 11.40 -11.36 -42.35
N GLN A 131 11.58 -10.03 -42.32
CA GLN A 131 11.69 -9.21 -43.53
C GLN A 131 12.88 -9.66 -44.39
N ARG A 132 14.07 -9.80 -43.79
CA ARG A 132 15.27 -10.25 -44.51
C ARG A 132 15.07 -11.64 -45.13
N ASP A 133 14.52 -12.59 -44.37
CA ASP A 133 14.32 -13.95 -44.84
C ASP A 133 13.22 -14.03 -45.92
N SER A 134 12.24 -13.12 -45.90
CA SER A 134 11.27 -12.94 -46.98
C SER A 134 11.92 -12.39 -48.24
N ASP A 135 12.74 -11.34 -48.11
CA ASP A 135 13.43 -10.70 -49.23
C ASP A 135 14.41 -11.68 -49.91
N GLU A 136 15.14 -12.48 -49.13
CA GLU A 136 16.02 -13.53 -49.65
C GLU A 136 15.26 -14.59 -50.45
N ARG A 137 14.10 -15.04 -49.96
CA ARG A 137 13.24 -16.00 -50.68
C ARG A 137 12.67 -15.40 -51.96
N ALA A 138 12.25 -14.14 -51.93
CA ALA A 138 11.74 -13.44 -53.11
C ALA A 138 12.85 -13.28 -54.17
N ALA A 139 14.05 -12.87 -53.76
CA ALA A 139 15.21 -12.75 -54.63
C ALA A 139 15.57 -14.09 -55.28
N ARG A 140 15.65 -15.19 -54.51
CA ARG A 140 15.92 -16.54 -55.06
C ARG A 140 14.89 -16.95 -56.12
N LYS A 141 13.60 -16.79 -55.84
CA LYS A 141 12.52 -17.08 -56.82
C LYS A 141 12.64 -16.23 -58.09
N PHE A 142 13.01 -14.95 -57.94
CA PHE A 142 13.23 -14.07 -59.08
C PHE A 142 14.41 -14.55 -59.94
N PHE A 143 15.53 -14.90 -59.31
CA PHE A 143 16.69 -15.45 -60.01
C PHE A 143 16.34 -16.76 -60.72
N ASP A 144 15.69 -17.72 -60.04
CA ASP A 144 15.30 -19.02 -60.62
C ASP A 144 14.36 -18.86 -61.83
N ARG A 145 13.44 -17.88 -61.80
CA ARG A 145 12.55 -17.57 -62.93
C ARG A 145 13.28 -16.88 -64.08
N ALA A 146 14.31 -16.09 -63.80
CA ALA A 146 15.12 -15.44 -64.81
C ALA A 146 16.08 -16.43 -65.51
N SER A 147 16.56 -17.45 -64.80
CA SER A 147 17.39 -18.53 -65.35
C SER A 147 16.60 -19.64 -66.05
N HIS A 148 15.29 -19.76 -65.79
CA HIS A 148 14.37 -20.64 -66.53
C HIS A 148 13.16 -19.86 -67.08
N PRO A 149 13.29 -19.18 -68.22
CA PRO A 149 12.16 -18.53 -68.86
C PRO A 149 11.20 -19.61 -69.39
N THR A 150 9.99 -19.66 -68.85
CA THR A 150 8.89 -20.43 -69.46
C THR A 150 8.56 -19.84 -70.83
N LEU A 151 8.69 -20.66 -71.88
CA LEU A 151 8.25 -20.38 -73.25
C LEU A 151 6.72 -20.17 -73.32
#